data_AF-A0A6B0WGK6-F1
#
_entry.id   AF-A0A6B0WGK6-F1
#
_cell.length_a   1.000
_cell.length_b   1.000
_cell.length_c   1.000
_cell.angle_alpha   90.00
_cell.angle_beta   90.00
_cell.angle_gamma   90.00
#
_symmetry.space_group_name_H-M   'P 1'
#
loop_
_entity.id
_entity.type
_entity.pdbx_description
1 polymer ?
#
loop_
_entity_poly.entity_id
_entity_poly.type
_entity_poly.pdbx_seq_one_letter_code
_entity_poly.pdbx_strand_id
1 'polypeptide(L)' 'MVCNCDDACRDLHLYLDGEATVAVRTAISAHLECCPSCADAFHFEAQVRMTVARCCCEEQVPESLRVRVLRAIYTANP' A
#
# COMPACT_ATOMS: atom_id res chain seq x y z
N MET A 1 20.86 -4.26 19.18
CA MET A 1 20.36 -4.80 17.90
C MET A 1 20.10 -3.62 16.99
N VAL A 2 20.94 -3.42 15.97
CA VAL A 2 20.86 -2.24 15.09
C VAL A 2 19.81 -2.55 14.03
N CYS A 3 18.62 -1.99 14.20
CA CYS A 3 17.59 -2.00 13.16
C CYS A 3 17.90 -0.83 12.21
N ASN A 4 18.17 -1.09 10.93
CA ASN A 4 18.53 -0.03 10.00
C ASN A 4 17.26 0.70 9.51
N CYS A 5 16.71 1.57 10.36
CA CYS A 5 15.47 2.29 10.10
C CYS A 5 15.58 3.27 8.91
N ASP A 6 16.78 3.76 8.60
CA ASP A 6 16.98 4.77 7.54
C ASP A 6 16.63 4.22 6.14
N ASP A 7 17.11 3.01 5.83
CA ASP A 7 16.80 2.32 4.57
C ASP A 7 15.31 1.94 4.50
N ALA A 8 14.75 1.46 5.61
CA ALA A 8 13.33 1.09 5.68
C ALA A 8 12.40 2.30 5.49
N CYS A 9 12.74 3.46 6.06
CA CYS A 9 11.98 4.70 5.87
C CYS A 9 12.06 5.21 4.44
N ARG A 10 13.21 5.09 3.77
CA ARG A 10 13.37 5.52 2.37
C ARG A 10 12.48 4.73 1.42
N ASP A 11 12.41 3.42 1.62
CA ASP A 11 11.65 2.53 0.74
C ASP A 11 10.18 2.39 1.19
N LEU A 12 9.78 3.01 2.31
CA LEU A 12 8.43 2.91 2.88
C LEU A 12 7.37 3.43 1.91
N HIS A 13 7.64 4.51 1.19
CA HIS A 13 6.69 5.07 0.23
C HIS A 13 6.45 4.10 -0.94
N LEU A 14 7.50 3.51 -1.52
CA LEU A 14 7.37 2.46 -2.55
C LEU A 14 6.53 1.28 -2.06
N TYR A 15 6.69 0.91 -0.79
CA TYR A 15 5.90 -0.14 -0.16
C TYR A 15 4.42 0.24 -0.02
N LEU A 16 4.14 1.45 0.47
CA LEU A 16 2.78 1.97 0.64
C LEU A 16 2.05 2.23 -0.70
N ASP A 17 2.78 2.62 -1.74
CA ASP A 17 2.26 2.82 -3.10
C ASP A 17 2.07 1.50 -3.86
N GLY A 18 2.61 0.41 -3.31
CA GLY A 18 2.53 -0.90 -3.91
C GLY A 18 3.53 -1.14 -5.06
N GLU A 19 4.45 -0.20 -5.28
CA GLU A 19 5.49 -0.22 -6.32
C GLU A 19 6.77 -0.92 -5.86
N ALA A 20 6.86 -1.31 -4.58
CA ALA A 20 7.97 -2.08 -4.05
C ALA A 20 8.10 -3.45 -4.73
N THR A 21 9.34 -3.79 -5.10
CA THR A 21 9.71 -5.14 -5.55
C THR A 21 9.48 -6.16 -4.43
N VAL A 22 9.39 -7.45 -4.78
CA VAL A 22 9.22 -8.53 -3.79
C VAL A 22 10.30 -8.49 -2.71
N ALA A 23 11.56 -8.25 -3.11
CA ALA A 23 12.68 -8.14 -2.17
C ALA A 23 12.50 -6.98 -1.17
N VAL A 24 12.10 -5.81 -1.67
CA VAL A 24 11.85 -4.61 -0.84
C VAL A 24 10.68 -4.84 0.10
N ARG A 25 9.59 -5.47 -0.39
CA ARG A 25 8.43 -5.82 0.45
C ARG A 25 8.83 -6.75 1.59
N THR A 26 9.58 -7.83 1.32
CA THR A 26 10.02 -8.75 2.36
C THR A 26 10.92 -8.08 3.39
N ALA A 27 11.85 -7.23 2.94
CA ALA A 27 12.74 -6.49 3.84
C ALA A 27 11.97 -5.53 4.77
N ILE A 28 11.00 -4.78 4.21
CA ILE A 28 10.18 -3.85 4.99
C ILE A 28 9.26 -4.61 5.93
N SER A 29 8.59 -5.68 5.50
CA SER A 29 7.74 -6.49 6.38
C SER A 29 8.52 -7.03 7.58
N ALA A 30 9.70 -7.62 7.36
CA ALA A 30 10.55 -8.08 8.44
C ALA A 30 11.03 -6.95 9.36
N HIS A 31 11.25 -5.74 8.82
CA HIS A 31 11.59 -4.57 9.61
C HIS A 31 10.43 -4.11 10.50
N LEU A 32 9.21 -4.03 9.97
CA LEU A 32 8.02 -3.63 10.73
C LEU A 32 7.70 -4.63 11.85
N GLU A 33 8.01 -5.92 11.66
CA GLU A 33 7.87 -6.95 12.71
C GLU A 33 8.88 -6.77 13.85
N CYS A 34 10.08 -6.26 13.55
CA CYS A 34 11.16 -6.10 14.53
C CYS A 34 11.21 -4.69 15.16
N CYS A 35 10.60 -3.69 14.53
CA CYS A 35 10.71 -2.28 14.91
C CYS A 35 9.33 -1.63 15.12
N PRO A 36 8.84 -1.57 16.38
CA PRO A 36 7.53 -1.00 16.70
C PRO A 36 7.39 0.48 16.28
N SER A 37 8.46 1.27 16.43
CA SER A 37 8.44 2.70 16.05
C SER A 37 8.21 2.91 14.55
N CYS A 38 8.79 2.05 13.71
CA CYS A 38 8.59 2.10 12.26
C CYS A 38 7.21 1.52 11.88
N ALA A 39 6.73 0.50 12.60
CA ALA A 39 5.36 0.01 12.46
C ALA A 39 4.32 1.10 12.75
N ASP A 40 4.48 1.86 13.83
CA ASP A 40 3.58 2.96 14.17
C ASP A 40 3.60 4.07 13.10
N ALA A 41 4.77 4.44 12.60
CA ALA A 41 4.90 5.41 11.51
C ALA A 41 4.21 4.93 10.22
N PHE A 42 4.39 3.65 9.86
CA PHE A 42 3.68 3.04 8.73
C PHE A 42 2.16 3.08 8.92
N HIS A 43 1.67 2.72 10.10
CA HIS A 43 0.24 2.74 10.40
C HIS A 43 -0.35 4.14 10.30
N PHE A 44 0.39 5.16 10.75
CA PHE A 44 -0.02 6.55 10.61
C PHE A 44 -0.11 6.96 9.12
N GLU A 45 0.94 6.71 8.33
CA GLU A 45 0.95 7.05 6.91
C GLU A 45 -0.16 6.34 6.13
N ALA A 46 -0.38 5.05 6.41
CA ALA A 46 -1.46 4.28 5.80
C ALA A 46 -2.84 4.88 6.11
N GLN A 47 -3.08 5.29 7.37
CA GLN A 47 -4.34 5.94 7.77
C GLN A 47 -4.55 7.30 7.10
N VAL A 48 -3.48 8.09 6.95
CA VAL A 48 -3.54 9.37 6.22
C VAL A 48 -3.93 9.12 4.76
N ARG A 49 -3.27 8.17 4.09
CA ARG A 49 -3.58 7.79 2.69
C ARG A 49 -5.02 7.31 2.53
N MET A 50 -5.52 6.48 3.45
CA MET A 50 -6.93 6.04 3.45
C MET A 50 -7.91 7.21 3.62
N THR A 51 -7.58 8.16 4.50
CA THR A 51 -8.42 9.34 4.73
C THR A 51 -8.48 10.22 3.48
N VAL A 52 -7.33 10.48 2.86
CA VAL A 52 -7.24 11.24 1.60
C VAL A 52 -8.01 10.53 0.49
N ALA A 53 -7.81 9.22 0.32
CA ALA A 53 -8.54 8.44 -0.67
C ALA A 53 -10.06 8.54 -0.46
N ARG A 54 -10.55 8.49 0.78
CA ARG A 54 -11.97 8.64 1.07
C ARG A 54 -12.49 10.05 0.76
N CYS A 55 -11.75 11.09 1.14
CA CYS A 55 -12.15 12.48 0.90
C CYS A 55 -12.09 12.87 -0.59
N CYS A 56 -11.18 12.29 -1.37
CA CYS A 56 -11.03 12.57 -2.79
C CYS A 56 -11.94 11.70 -3.68
N CYS A 57 -12.47 10.59 -3.16
CA CYS A 57 -13.37 9.69 -3.88
C CYS A 57 -14.85 9.92 -3.54
N GLU A 58 -15.29 11.18 -3.46
CA GLU A 58 -16.71 11.52 -3.30
C GLU A 58 -17.53 11.27 -4.58
N GLU A 59 -16.88 11.11 -5.73
CA GLU A 59 -17.55 10.82 -7.00
C GLU A 59 -17.74 9.31 -7.18
N GLN A 60 -19.00 8.89 -7.29
CA GLN A 60 -19.34 7.49 -7.51
C GLN A 60 -18.77 7.01 -8.84
N VAL A 61 -17.98 5.92 -8.80
CA VAL A 61 -17.47 5.27 -10.00
C VAL A 61 -18.66 4.91 -10.92
N PRO A 62 -18.66 5.34 -12.19
CA PRO A 62 -19.76 5.05 -13.11
C PRO A 62 -20.03 3.54 -13.21
N GLU A 63 -21.30 3.14 -13.08
CA GLU A 63 -21.68 1.72 -13.12
C GLU A 63 -21.22 1.04 -14.41
N SER A 64 -21.28 1.76 -15.53
CA SER A 64 -20.79 1.29 -16.84
C SER A 64 -19.30 0.92 -16.82
N LEU A 65 -18.47 1.68 -16.09
CA LEU A 65 -17.05 1.37 -15.94
C LEU A 65 -16.86 0.12 -15.07
N ARG A 66 -17.61 0.01 -13.97
CA ARG A 66 -17.58 -1.14 -13.07
C ARG A 66 -17.94 -2.44 -13.79
N VAL A 67 -19.00 -2.43 -14.60
CA VAL A 67 -19.43 -3.59 -15.41
C VAL A 67 -18.34 -3.99 -16.41
N ARG A 68 -17.70 -3.03 -17.07
CA ARG A 68 -16.59 -3.30 -18.00
C ARG A 68 -15.39 -3.95 -17.32
N VAL A 69 -15.00 -3.46 -16.15
CA VAL A 69 -13.89 -4.02 -15.36
C VAL A 69 -14.20 -5.43 -14.91
N LEU A 70 -15.39 -5.67 -14.35
CA LEU A 70 -15.81 -7.01 -13.90
C LEU A 70 -15.84 -8.02 -15.05
N ARG A 71 -16.35 -7.61 -16.22
CA ARG A 71 -16.33 -8.45 -17.42
C ARG A 71 -14.89 -8.80 -17.82
N ALA A 72 -13.99 -7.81 -17.85
CA ALA A 72 -12.59 -8.03 -18.22
C ALA A 72 -11.90 -9.03 -17.27
N ILE A 73 -12.13 -8.91 -15.96
CA ILE A 73 -11.58 -9.83 -14.95
C ILE A 73 -12.10 -11.26 -15.18
N TYR A 74 -13.40 -11.44 -15.38
CA TYR A 74 -13.99 -12.76 -15.61
C TYR A 74 -13.50 -13.41 -16.92
N THR A 75 -13.29 -12.61 -17.98
CA THR A 75 -12.78 -13.12 -19.26
C THR A 75 -11.28 -13.38 -19.27
N ALA A 76 -10.51 -12.66 -18.44
CA ALA A 76 -9.04 -12.78 -18.37
C ALA A 76 -8.57 -13.91 -17.44
N ASN A 77 -9.47 -14.50 -16.66
CA ASN A 77 -9.21 -15.67 -15.82
C ASN A 77 -10.08 -16.87 -16.26
N PRO A 78 -9.77 -17.51 -17.41
CA PRO A 78 -10.32 -18.82 -17.75
C PRO A 78 -9.70 -19.95 -16.91
#